data_AF-A0A2G8RRU7-F1
#
_entry.id   AF-A0A2G8RRU7-F1
#
_cell.length_a   1.000
_cell.length_b   1.000
_cell.length_c   1.000
_cell.angle_alpha   90.00
_cell.angle_beta   90.00
_cell.angle_gamma   90.00
#
_symmetry.space_group_name_H-M   'P 1'
#
loop_
_entity.id
_entity.type
_entity.pdbx_description
1 polymer ?
#
loop_
_entity_poly.entity_id
_entity_poly.type
_entity_poly.pdbx_seq_one_letter_code
_entity_poly.pdbx_strand_id
1 'polypeptide(L)'
;MSGSELYLSITPLKLSEIPSEDATLKAGRDILDETASWKQGKSYHHHLVKTSHRKKGPKDGAAWYARVSEHDKEDATFEEFWNKLGENKAENEMQYVPEIEKVQLIKQISPNQSVWTLFYRFPPPVSPRVFTVVQTTWLSETSPRTGIIVSIPVDVSGDADAEKLEEKGVKGRYTSVERVQELDNGKVEWRMATSSTPGGSIPQFVADSSMASTISNDVKHFVAWLKGVRGSKETAVPASTTENGVPPTAETEVAGTA
;
A
#
# COMPACT_ATOMS: atom_id res chain seq x y z
N MET A 1 -22.66 27.00 -0.32
CA MET A 1 -22.59 26.07 0.81
C MET A 1 -21.11 25.87 1.11
N SER A 2 -20.55 26.44 2.18
CA SER A 2 -19.18 26.12 2.58
C SER A 2 -19.19 24.68 3.08
N GLY A 3 -18.87 23.73 2.19
CA GLY A 3 -18.69 22.33 2.58
C GLY A 3 -17.63 22.29 3.68
N SER A 4 -17.96 21.70 4.81
CA SER A 4 -16.97 21.44 5.85
C SER A 4 -15.82 20.66 5.22
N GLU A 5 -14.60 21.20 5.32
CA GLU A 5 -13.40 20.56 4.82
C GLU A 5 -13.23 19.18 5.48
N LEU A 6 -13.00 18.14 4.67
CA LEU A 6 -12.83 16.78 5.16
C LEU A 6 -11.60 16.73 6.08
N TYR A 7 -11.78 16.18 7.27
CA TYR A 7 -10.72 16.00 8.25
C TYR A 7 -10.38 14.52 8.37
N LEU A 8 -9.14 14.14 8.06
CA LEU A 8 -8.66 12.77 8.18
C LEU A 8 -8.40 12.42 9.64
N SER A 9 -9.09 11.39 10.15
CA SER A 9 -8.95 10.88 11.52
C SER A 9 -9.39 9.43 11.60
N ILE A 10 -9.06 8.74 12.70
CA ILE A 10 -9.51 7.36 12.94
C ILE A 10 -11.01 7.22 13.26
N THR A 11 -11.78 8.32 13.18
CA THR A 11 -13.23 8.29 13.32
C THR A 11 -13.83 7.66 12.05
N PRO A 12 -14.55 6.53 12.17
CA PRO A 12 -15.04 5.83 11.00
C PRO A 12 -16.22 6.57 10.37
N LEU A 13 -16.26 6.61 9.05
CA LEU A 13 -17.38 7.12 8.26
C LEU A 13 -18.46 6.04 8.11
N LYS A 14 -19.73 6.42 8.02
CA LYS A 14 -20.74 5.50 7.48
C LYS A 14 -20.55 5.33 5.97
N LEU A 15 -21.01 4.19 5.43
CA LEU A 15 -20.97 3.93 3.99
C LEU A 15 -21.67 5.03 3.15
N SER A 16 -22.72 5.65 3.69
CA SER A 16 -23.45 6.76 3.07
C SER A 16 -22.73 8.11 3.16
N GLU A 17 -21.69 8.21 3.99
CA GLU A 17 -20.94 9.44 4.28
C GLU A 17 -19.54 9.46 3.64
N ILE A 18 -19.25 8.47 2.77
CA ILE A 18 -17.99 8.42 2.05
C ILE A 18 -17.85 9.68 1.17
N PRO A 19 -16.78 10.48 1.34
CA PRO A 19 -16.57 11.72 0.61
C PRO A 19 -16.21 11.47 -0.86
N SER A 20 -16.32 12.52 -1.68
CA SER A 20 -15.85 12.49 -3.06
C SER A 20 -14.33 12.25 -3.13
N GLU A 21 -13.87 11.75 -4.28
CA GLU A 21 -12.45 11.54 -4.57
C GLU A 21 -11.66 12.84 -4.37
N ASP A 22 -12.13 13.97 -4.92
CA ASP A 22 -11.45 15.26 -4.81
C ASP A 22 -11.28 15.73 -3.36
N ALA A 23 -12.33 15.64 -2.54
CA ALA A 23 -12.27 16.03 -1.14
C ALA A 23 -11.30 15.14 -0.36
N THR A 24 -11.33 13.84 -0.65
CA THR A 24 -10.43 12.83 -0.07
C THR A 24 -8.97 13.11 -0.41
N LEU A 25 -8.68 13.34 -1.68
CA LEU A 25 -7.34 13.58 -2.18
C LEU A 25 -6.80 14.94 -1.71
N LYS A 26 -7.64 15.97 -1.62
CA LYS A 26 -7.26 17.25 -1.03
C LYS A 26 -6.79 17.05 0.42
N ALA A 27 -7.63 16.44 1.27
CA ALA A 27 -7.29 16.21 2.67
C ALA A 27 -6.06 15.30 2.83
N GLY A 28 -5.87 14.34 1.92
CA GLY A 28 -4.66 13.52 1.86
C GLY A 28 -3.39 14.34 1.57
N ARG A 29 -3.43 15.20 0.55
CA ARG A 29 -2.31 16.10 0.20
C ARG A 29 -1.95 17.01 1.37
N ASP A 30 -2.95 17.59 2.04
CA ASP A 30 -2.75 18.44 3.21
C ASP A 30 -1.95 17.70 4.31
N ILE A 31 -2.30 16.44 4.62
CA ILE A 31 -1.54 15.60 5.56
C ILE A 31 -0.11 15.33 5.08
N LEU A 32 0.08 15.00 3.79
CA LEU A 32 1.41 14.74 3.23
C LEU A 32 2.32 15.96 3.35
N ASP A 33 1.80 17.15 3.06
CA ASP A 33 2.53 18.42 3.17
C ASP A 33 2.89 18.73 4.63
N GLU A 34 1.97 18.48 5.56
CA GLU A 34 2.22 18.62 7.00
C GLU A 34 3.38 17.74 7.49
N THR A 35 3.59 16.54 6.91
CA THR A 35 4.62 15.60 7.38
C THR A 35 6.03 16.20 7.38
N ALA A 36 6.30 17.21 6.54
CA ALA A 36 7.58 17.91 6.48
C ALA A 36 7.91 18.64 7.79
N SER A 37 6.89 19.06 8.54
CA SER A 37 7.03 19.80 9.80
C SER A 37 7.03 18.90 11.05
N TRP A 38 6.78 17.60 10.89
CA TRP A 38 6.63 16.67 12.01
C TRP A 38 7.95 16.39 12.72
N LYS A 39 7.86 16.02 14.01
CA LYS A 39 9.03 15.70 14.82
C LYS A 39 9.72 14.46 14.24
N GLN A 40 10.99 14.61 13.89
CA GLN A 40 11.81 13.52 13.37
C GLN A 40 11.92 12.38 14.40
N GLY A 41 11.76 11.16 13.91
CA GLY A 41 11.82 9.92 14.66
C GLY A 41 13.12 9.16 14.41
N LYS A 42 13.08 7.85 14.63
CA LYS A 42 14.22 6.95 14.37
C LYS A 42 14.37 6.70 12.87
N SER A 43 15.58 6.35 12.46
CA SER A 43 15.83 5.75 11.15
C SER A 43 15.93 4.23 11.28
N TYR A 44 15.49 3.50 10.26
CA TYR A 44 15.49 2.04 10.21
C TYR A 44 16.19 1.55 8.93
N HIS A 45 16.52 0.26 8.90
CA HIS A 45 17.08 -0.45 7.73
C HIS A 45 18.27 0.29 7.08
N HIS A 46 19.34 0.51 7.85
CA HIS A 46 20.55 1.23 7.39
C HIS A 46 20.26 2.63 6.81
N HIS A 47 19.39 3.39 7.47
CA HIS A 47 18.96 4.73 7.08
C HIS A 47 18.10 4.82 5.81
N LEU A 48 17.67 3.68 5.25
CA LEU A 48 16.73 3.63 4.13
C LEU A 48 15.38 4.26 4.48
N VAL A 49 14.88 3.98 5.70
CA VAL A 49 13.58 4.48 6.15
C VAL A 49 13.77 5.53 7.24
N LYS A 50 13.30 6.75 6.99
CA LYS A 50 13.27 7.85 7.97
C LYS A 50 11.86 8.02 8.48
N THR A 51 11.67 8.05 9.80
CA THR A 51 10.34 8.24 10.41
C THR A 51 10.17 9.64 10.97
N SER A 52 8.92 10.10 11.04
CA SER A 52 8.53 11.31 11.76
C SER A 52 7.17 11.08 12.43
N HIS A 53 6.77 11.95 13.36
CA HIS A 53 5.51 11.82 14.06
C HIS A 53 5.00 13.17 14.56
N ARG A 54 3.69 13.26 14.77
CA ARG A 54 3.06 14.31 15.56
C ARG A 54 2.13 13.70 16.61
N LYS A 55 2.03 14.35 17.76
CA LYS A 55 1.09 13.96 18.82
C LYS A 55 -0.34 14.12 18.30
N LYS A 56 -1.27 13.34 18.86
CA LYS A 56 -2.70 13.49 18.54
C LYS A 56 -3.18 14.90 18.83
N GLY A 57 -3.83 15.51 17.86
CA GLY A 57 -4.65 16.70 18.03
C GLY A 57 -6.06 16.34 18.55
N PRO A 58 -6.91 17.35 18.78
CA PRO A 58 -8.24 17.15 19.36
C PRO A 58 -9.18 16.25 18.55
N LYS A 59 -9.00 16.20 17.22
CA LYS A 59 -9.87 15.47 16.29
C LYS A 59 -9.26 14.16 15.76
N ASP A 60 -7.96 13.92 15.95
CA ASP A 60 -7.25 12.81 15.29
C ASP A 60 -7.66 11.43 15.82
N GLY A 61 -8.00 11.34 17.12
CA GLY A 61 -8.25 10.09 17.84
C GLY A 61 -6.96 9.38 18.31
N ALA A 62 -5.94 9.29 17.45
CA ALA A 62 -4.62 8.73 17.77
C ALA A 62 -3.48 9.62 17.25
N ALA A 63 -2.23 9.35 17.68
CA ALA A 63 -1.08 10.08 17.15
C ALA A 63 -0.86 9.73 15.67
N TRP A 64 -0.14 10.59 14.97
CA TRP A 64 0.23 10.33 13.57
C TRP A 64 1.71 9.99 13.47
N TYR A 65 1.99 9.00 12.64
CA TYR A 65 3.33 8.53 12.34
C TYR A 65 3.51 8.52 10.84
N ALA A 66 4.65 9.00 10.39
CA ALA A 66 5.01 8.99 8.99
C ALA A 66 6.37 8.34 8.78
N ARG A 67 6.57 7.87 7.56
CA ARG A 67 7.86 7.37 7.09
C ARG A 67 8.09 7.78 5.64
N VAL A 68 9.35 7.89 5.30
CA VAL A 68 9.85 8.18 3.96
C VAL A 68 10.96 7.19 3.64
N SER A 69 10.93 6.66 2.42
CA SER A 69 11.96 5.77 1.88
C SER A 69 12.20 6.11 0.42
N GLU A 70 13.45 6.17 0.00
CA GLU A 70 13.85 6.40 -1.38
C GLU A 70 14.49 5.14 -1.94
N HIS A 71 14.11 4.76 -3.16
CA HIS A 71 14.47 3.49 -3.77
C HIS A 71 15.09 3.71 -5.14
N ASP A 72 16.20 3.02 -5.39
CA ASP A 72 16.80 2.96 -6.72
C ASP A 72 16.01 1.99 -7.63
N LYS A 73 16.25 2.03 -8.94
CA LYS A 73 15.51 1.21 -9.92
C LYS A 73 15.70 -0.30 -9.67
N GLU A 74 16.85 -0.67 -9.13
CA GLU A 74 17.20 -2.03 -8.72
C GLU A 74 16.28 -2.53 -7.59
N ASP A 75 15.78 -1.64 -6.74
CA ASP A 75 14.80 -1.99 -5.72
C ASP A 75 13.38 -2.04 -6.30
N ALA A 76 12.95 -0.97 -6.98
CA ALA A 76 11.63 -0.85 -7.60
C ALA A 76 11.54 0.37 -8.53
N THR A 77 10.87 0.26 -9.68
CA THR A 77 10.50 1.42 -10.50
C THR A 77 9.22 2.08 -9.99
N PHE A 78 8.90 3.27 -10.51
CA PHE A 78 7.66 3.97 -10.17
C PHE A 78 6.43 3.12 -10.51
N GLU A 79 6.43 2.51 -11.70
CA GLU A 79 5.34 1.66 -12.18
C GLU A 79 5.15 0.44 -11.29
N GLU A 80 6.24 -0.18 -10.83
CA GLU A 80 6.13 -1.35 -9.96
C GLU A 80 5.61 -0.99 -8.58
N PHE A 81 6.04 0.16 -8.03
CA PHE A 81 5.42 0.70 -6.83
C PHE A 81 3.93 0.95 -7.04
N TRP A 82 3.57 1.69 -8.10
CA TRP A 82 2.19 2.08 -8.33
C TRP A 82 1.28 0.88 -8.60
N ASN A 83 1.69 -0.05 -9.46
CA ASN A 83 0.90 -1.25 -9.80
C ASN A 83 0.69 -2.18 -8.60
N LYS A 84 1.50 -2.06 -7.54
CA LYS A 84 1.38 -2.88 -6.33
C LYS A 84 0.77 -2.17 -5.13
N LEU A 85 0.89 -0.84 -5.08
CA LEU A 85 0.36 -0.04 -3.98
C LEU A 85 -0.92 0.70 -4.35
N GLY A 86 -1.02 1.22 -5.58
CA GLY A 86 -2.18 1.97 -6.09
C GLY A 86 -3.25 1.07 -6.71
N GLU A 87 -2.88 -0.13 -7.16
CA GLU A 87 -3.81 -1.11 -7.72
C GLU A 87 -3.91 -2.34 -6.81
N ASN A 88 -5.14 -2.83 -6.58
CA ASN A 88 -5.42 -4.01 -5.75
C ASN A 88 -4.66 -4.02 -4.42
N LYS A 89 -4.56 -2.85 -3.78
CA LYS A 89 -3.72 -2.61 -2.60
C LYS A 89 -3.94 -3.64 -1.50
N ALA A 90 -5.20 -3.88 -1.12
CA ALA A 90 -5.53 -4.82 -0.05
C ALA A 90 -5.08 -6.25 -0.37
N GLU A 91 -5.26 -6.70 -1.61
CA GLU A 91 -4.83 -8.05 -2.04
C GLU A 91 -3.32 -8.18 -2.07
N ASN A 92 -2.62 -7.15 -2.54
CA ASN A 92 -1.16 -7.10 -2.55
C ASN A 92 -0.60 -7.03 -1.12
N GLU A 93 -1.18 -6.21 -0.23
CA GLU A 93 -0.82 -6.12 1.19
C GLU A 93 -0.88 -7.48 1.88
N MET A 94 -1.91 -8.28 1.60
CA MET A 94 -2.01 -9.65 2.13
C MET A 94 -0.83 -10.54 1.75
N GLN A 95 -0.10 -10.25 0.66
CA GLN A 95 1.05 -11.04 0.23
C GLN A 95 2.34 -10.71 0.99
N TYR A 96 2.46 -9.52 1.56
CA TYR A 96 3.70 -9.07 2.20
C TYR A 96 3.54 -8.61 3.65
N VAL A 97 2.31 -8.38 4.13
CA VAL A 97 2.03 -8.10 5.55
C VAL A 97 1.59 -9.41 6.21
N PRO A 98 2.46 -10.07 7.00
CA PRO A 98 2.22 -11.42 7.50
C PRO A 98 1.02 -11.54 8.45
N GLU A 99 0.59 -10.42 9.06
CA GLU A 99 -0.56 -10.39 9.93
C GLU A 99 -1.90 -10.38 9.16
N ILE A 100 -1.93 -10.03 7.87
CA ILE A 100 -3.16 -10.01 7.08
C ILE A 100 -3.45 -11.42 6.59
N GLU A 101 -4.52 -12.02 7.10
CA GLU A 101 -4.92 -13.38 6.74
C GLU A 101 -5.97 -13.41 5.62
N LYS A 102 -6.83 -12.38 5.56
CA LYS A 102 -7.89 -12.29 4.56
C LYS A 102 -8.21 -10.84 4.25
N VAL A 103 -8.51 -10.58 2.97
CA VAL A 103 -9.10 -9.33 2.51
C VAL A 103 -10.35 -9.60 1.69
N GLN A 104 -11.30 -8.68 1.72
CA GLN A 104 -12.54 -8.79 0.97
C GLN A 104 -12.98 -7.40 0.49
N LEU A 105 -13.27 -7.29 -0.82
CA LEU A 105 -13.94 -6.12 -1.38
C LEU A 105 -15.39 -6.11 -0.88
N ILE A 106 -15.79 -5.03 -0.23
CA ILE A 106 -17.17 -4.79 0.22
C ILE A 106 -17.96 -4.07 -0.88
N LYS A 107 -17.38 -3.02 -1.45
CA LYS A 107 -18.09 -2.17 -2.42
C LYS A 107 -17.12 -1.46 -3.35
N GLN A 108 -17.32 -1.57 -4.66
CA GLN A 108 -16.72 -0.67 -5.64
C GLN A 108 -17.58 0.59 -5.76
N ILE A 109 -17.00 1.78 -5.55
CA ILE A 109 -17.71 3.06 -5.67
C ILE A 109 -17.44 3.70 -7.02
N SER A 110 -16.18 3.70 -7.44
CA SER A 110 -15.69 4.16 -8.75
C SER A 110 -14.42 3.37 -9.10
N PRO A 111 -13.82 3.52 -10.29
CA PRO A 111 -12.53 2.89 -10.60
C PRO A 111 -11.41 3.21 -9.60
N ASN A 112 -11.45 4.38 -8.95
CA ASN A 112 -10.42 4.85 -8.04
C ASN A 112 -10.84 4.82 -6.57
N GLN A 113 -12.08 4.42 -6.27
CA GLN A 113 -12.62 4.43 -4.91
C GLN A 113 -13.36 3.14 -4.60
N SER A 114 -12.93 2.44 -3.55
CA SER A 114 -13.50 1.16 -3.15
C SER A 114 -13.40 0.92 -1.64
N VAL A 115 -14.32 0.14 -1.08
CA VAL A 115 -14.37 -0.22 0.34
C VAL A 115 -13.89 -1.65 0.51
N TRP A 116 -12.90 -1.84 1.37
CA TRP A 116 -12.28 -3.13 1.67
C TRP A 116 -12.32 -3.41 3.17
N THR A 117 -12.48 -4.68 3.53
CA THR A 117 -12.25 -5.18 4.89
C THR A 117 -11.01 -6.07 4.91
N LEU A 118 -10.15 -5.85 5.89
CA LEU A 118 -8.91 -6.56 6.10
C LEU A 118 -8.95 -7.23 7.48
N PHE A 119 -8.77 -8.55 7.50
CA PHE A 119 -8.76 -9.38 8.70
C PHE A 119 -7.32 -9.72 9.09
N TYR A 120 -6.92 -9.26 10.28
CA TYR A 120 -5.59 -9.42 10.83
C TYR A 120 -5.58 -10.47 11.93
N ARG A 121 -4.63 -11.40 11.85
CA ARG A 121 -4.31 -12.34 12.93
C ARG A 121 -2.94 -12.00 13.51
N PHE A 122 -2.93 -11.71 14.80
CA PHE A 122 -1.70 -11.51 15.55
C PHE A 122 -1.39 -12.75 16.39
N PRO A 123 -0.11 -12.96 16.79
CA PRO A 123 0.23 -13.98 17.76
C PRO A 123 -0.54 -13.80 19.08
N PRO A 124 -0.97 -14.88 19.75
CA PRO A 124 -1.56 -14.81 21.08
C PRO A 124 -0.66 -14.01 22.05
N PRO A 125 -1.23 -13.21 22.98
CA PRO A 125 -2.63 -13.17 23.43
C PRO A 125 -3.54 -12.18 22.67
N VAL A 126 -3.09 -11.69 21.53
CA VAL A 126 -3.66 -10.51 20.87
C VAL A 126 -4.77 -10.96 19.91
N SER A 127 -6.05 -10.74 20.26
CA SER A 127 -7.21 -11.20 19.47
C SER A 127 -7.20 -10.68 18.02
N PRO A 128 -7.83 -11.37 17.05
CA PRO A 128 -7.89 -10.89 15.66
C PRO A 128 -8.52 -9.51 15.51
N ARG A 129 -8.05 -8.73 14.53
CA ARG A 129 -8.55 -7.38 14.21
C ARG A 129 -9.22 -7.36 12.86
N VAL A 130 -10.20 -6.49 12.73
CA VAL A 130 -10.85 -6.16 11.47
C VAL A 130 -10.66 -4.67 11.23
N PHE A 131 -10.07 -4.32 10.10
CA PHE A 131 -9.95 -2.95 9.64
C PHE A 131 -10.72 -2.81 8.33
N THR A 132 -11.74 -1.96 8.33
CA THR A 132 -12.55 -1.69 7.15
C THR A 132 -12.33 -0.27 6.73
N VAL A 133 -11.93 -0.07 5.48
CA VAL A 133 -11.51 1.23 4.95
C VAL A 133 -12.07 1.48 3.57
N VAL A 134 -12.39 2.73 3.27
CA VAL A 134 -12.47 3.20 1.88
C VAL A 134 -11.06 3.60 1.45
N GLN A 135 -10.63 3.06 0.31
CA GLN A 135 -9.38 3.41 -0.36
C GLN A 135 -9.71 4.27 -1.57
N THR A 136 -9.10 5.44 -1.66
CA THR A 136 -9.17 6.36 -2.80
C THR A 136 -7.79 6.53 -3.40
N THR A 137 -7.65 6.34 -4.71
CA THR A 137 -6.38 6.45 -5.42
C THR A 137 -6.41 7.56 -6.46
N TRP A 138 -5.24 8.09 -6.79
CA TRP A 138 -5.06 9.06 -7.85
C TRP A 138 -3.66 8.94 -8.44
N LEU A 139 -3.57 8.99 -9.77
CA LEU A 139 -2.31 8.93 -10.50
C LEU A 139 -2.18 10.14 -11.42
N SER A 140 -1.02 10.79 -11.38
CA SER A 140 -0.54 11.70 -12.42
C SER A 140 0.60 11.04 -13.17
N GLU A 141 0.41 10.87 -14.47
CA GLU A 141 1.47 10.45 -15.40
C GLU A 141 2.35 11.60 -15.87
N THR A 142 2.04 12.85 -15.47
CA THR A 142 2.90 14.00 -15.76
C THR A 142 4.10 13.99 -14.83
N SER A 143 5.29 14.18 -15.38
CA SER A 143 6.55 14.21 -14.61
C SER A 143 6.60 15.42 -13.66
N PRO A 144 7.02 15.24 -12.38
CA PRO A 144 7.34 13.95 -11.77
C PRO A 144 6.07 13.11 -11.57
N ARG A 145 6.08 11.85 -12.04
CA ARG A 145 4.91 10.98 -11.87
C ARG A 145 4.63 10.80 -10.40
N THR A 146 3.36 10.91 -10.06
CA THR A 146 2.93 10.96 -8.66
C THR A 146 1.66 10.15 -8.50
N GLY A 147 1.71 9.16 -7.61
CA GLY A 147 0.56 8.38 -7.16
C GLY A 147 0.22 8.74 -5.72
N ILE A 148 -1.07 8.89 -5.40
CA ILE A 148 -1.57 9.14 -4.05
C ILE A 148 -2.60 8.07 -3.70
N ILE A 149 -2.54 7.56 -2.47
CA ILE A 149 -3.52 6.63 -1.91
C ILE A 149 -3.98 7.18 -0.57
N VAL A 150 -5.30 7.25 -0.34
CA VAL A 150 -5.89 7.66 0.93
C VAL A 150 -6.80 6.55 1.42
N SER A 151 -6.59 6.08 2.64
CA SER A 151 -7.46 5.11 3.31
C SER A 151 -8.15 5.76 4.50
N ILE A 152 -9.48 5.67 4.58
CA ILE A 152 -10.29 6.24 5.67
C ILE A 152 -11.12 5.12 6.29
N PRO A 153 -11.22 5.01 7.63
CA PRO A 153 -11.97 3.92 8.25
C PRO A 153 -13.46 4.07 7.95
N VAL A 154 -14.11 2.95 7.72
CA VAL A 154 -15.55 2.85 7.43
C VAL A 154 -16.19 1.93 8.46
N ASP A 155 -17.30 2.40 9.03
CA ASP A 155 -18.18 1.62 9.87
C ASP A 155 -19.35 1.13 9.01
N VAL A 156 -19.35 -0.16 8.73
CA VAL A 156 -20.42 -0.82 7.95
C VAL A 156 -21.58 -1.27 8.82
N SER A 157 -21.55 -1.01 10.13
CA SER A 157 -22.65 -1.38 11.01
C SER A 157 -23.96 -0.71 10.59
N GLY A 158 -25.02 -1.52 10.51
CA GLY A 158 -26.33 -1.12 9.99
C GLY A 158 -26.54 -1.42 8.51
N ASP A 159 -25.53 -1.91 7.79
CA ASP A 159 -25.67 -2.46 6.43
C ASP A 159 -25.50 -3.98 6.47
N ALA A 160 -26.62 -4.71 6.41
CA ALA A 160 -26.64 -6.16 6.62
C ALA A 160 -25.85 -6.95 5.56
N ASP A 161 -25.66 -6.41 4.36
CA ASP A 161 -24.90 -7.10 3.31
C ASP A 161 -23.40 -6.82 3.44
N ALA A 162 -23.01 -5.59 3.78
CA ALA A 162 -21.63 -5.26 4.07
C ALA A 162 -21.12 -5.95 5.34
N GLU A 163 -21.93 -6.06 6.40
CA GLU A 163 -21.57 -6.74 7.65
C GLU A 163 -21.26 -8.23 7.43
N LYS A 164 -21.95 -8.92 6.50
CA LYS A 164 -21.70 -10.33 6.19
C LYS A 164 -20.33 -10.57 5.55
N LEU A 165 -19.75 -9.54 4.93
CA LEU A 165 -18.44 -9.62 4.28
C LEU A 165 -17.30 -9.36 5.27
N GLU A 166 -17.58 -8.73 6.41
CA GLU A 166 -16.59 -8.55 7.47
C GLU A 166 -16.42 -9.83 8.30
N GLU A 167 -15.15 -10.17 8.55
CA GLU A 167 -14.82 -11.24 9.49
C GLU A 167 -15.14 -10.84 10.93
N LYS A 168 -15.27 -11.85 11.80
CA LYS A 168 -15.44 -11.62 13.24
C LYS A 168 -14.10 -11.30 13.90
N GLY A 169 -13.99 -10.11 14.48
CA GLY A 169 -12.81 -9.67 15.23
C GLY A 169 -13.02 -8.34 15.94
N VAL A 170 -12.02 -7.92 16.72
CA VAL A 170 -12.04 -6.60 17.37
C VAL A 170 -11.85 -5.54 16.30
N LYS A 171 -12.71 -4.52 16.27
CA LYS A 171 -12.61 -3.43 15.29
C LYS A 171 -11.39 -2.56 15.58
N GLY A 172 -10.40 -2.65 14.70
CA GLY A 172 -9.33 -1.67 14.60
C GLY A 172 -9.74 -0.54 13.66
N ARG A 173 -9.07 0.60 13.75
CA ARG A 173 -9.32 1.74 12.86
C ARG A 173 -8.00 2.37 12.48
N TYR A 174 -7.83 2.65 11.20
CA TYR A 174 -6.71 3.46 10.74
C TYR A 174 -7.16 4.40 9.64
N THR A 175 -6.44 5.51 9.54
CA THR A 175 -6.44 6.42 8.41
C THR A 175 -5.03 6.51 7.91
N SER A 176 -4.82 6.34 6.61
CA SER A 176 -3.49 6.46 6.02
C SER A 176 -3.52 7.31 4.76
N VAL A 177 -2.39 7.97 4.50
CA VAL A 177 -2.13 8.67 3.25
C VAL A 177 -0.76 8.26 2.77
N GLU A 178 -0.67 7.87 1.51
CA GLU A 178 0.57 7.44 0.87
C GLU A 178 0.81 8.22 -0.42
N ARG A 179 2.08 8.49 -0.70
CA ARG A 179 2.55 9.06 -1.95
C ARG A 179 3.69 8.22 -2.50
N VAL A 180 3.59 7.84 -3.77
CA VAL A 180 4.69 7.34 -4.58
C VAL A 180 5.04 8.44 -5.56
N GLN A 181 6.29 8.85 -5.65
CA GLN A 181 6.69 9.96 -6.51
C GLN A 181 8.08 9.75 -7.10
N GLU A 182 8.24 10.05 -8.39
CA GLU A 182 9.56 10.15 -9.01
C GLU A 182 10.35 11.35 -8.49
N LEU A 183 11.65 11.17 -8.30
CA LEU A 183 12.58 12.22 -7.90
C LEU A 183 13.50 12.60 -9.06
N ASP A 184 13.99 13.85 -9.04
CA ASP A 184 14.90 14.38 -10.06
C ASP A 184 16.23 13.58 -10.18
N ASN A 185 16.60 12.86 -9.12
CA ASN A 185 17.79 12.00 -9.09
C ASN A 185 17.54 10.60 -9.68
N GLY A 186 16.36 10.33 -10.24
CA GLY A 186 15.99 9.05 -10.85
C GLY A 186 15.53 7.96 -9.87
N LYS A 187 15.47 8.27 -8.56
CA LYS A 187 14.89 7.40 -7.53
C LYS A 187 13.37 7.55 -7.44
N VAL A 188 12.74 6.66 -6.71
CA VAL A 188 11.32 6.75 -6.32
C VAL A 188 11.21 6.97 -4.81
N GLU A 189 10.54 8.05 -4.40
CA GLU A 189 10.13 8.23 -3.02
C GLU A 189 8.82 7.50 -2.78
N TRP A 190 8.78 6.67 -1.75
CA TRP A 190 7.53 6.27 -1.11
C TRP A 190 7.45 6.95 0.24
N ARG A 191 6.35 7.67 0.46
CA ARG A 191 5.99 8.34 1.71
C ARG A 191 4.65 7.80 2.20
N MET A 192 4.53 7.60 3.50
CA MET A 192 3.26 7.27 4.14
C MET A 192 3.12 8.00 5.45
N ALA A 193 1.91 8.43 5.76
CA ALA A 193 1.47 8.89 7.06
C ALA A 193 0.26 8.07 7.50
N THR A 194 0.22 7.63 8.74
CA THR A 194 -0.89 6.86 9.31
C THR A 194 -1.21 7.28 10.73
N SER A 195 -2.49 7.22 11.07
CA SER A 195 -3.00 7.25 12.43
C SER A 195 -3.83 6.00 12.64
N SER A 196 -3.61 5.29 13.75
CA SER A 196 -4.22 3.98 13.95
C SER A 196 -4.47 3.66 15.41
N THR A 197 -5.53 2.89 15.65
CA THR A 197 -5.81 2.25 16.93
C THR A 197 -6.18 0.77 16.70
N PRO A 198 -5.62 -0.17 17.48
CA PRO A 198 -6.00 -1.58 17.42
C PRO A 198 -7.39 -1.86 18.02
N GLY A 199 -8.00 -0.87 18.69
CA GLY A 199 -9.27 -1.01 19.39
C GLY A 199 -9.20 -1.95 20.60
N GLY A 200 -10.37 -2.28 21.14
CA GLY A 200 -10.50 -3.14 22.32
C GLY A 200 -9.82 -2.56 23.56
N SER A 201 -9.16 -3.43 24.34
CA SER A 201 -8.55 -3.07 25.63
C SER A 201 -7.05 -2.79 25.57
N ILE A 202 -6.44 -2.74 24.37
CA ILE A 202 -5.02 -2.43 24.24
C ILE A 202 -4.81 -0.93 24.50
N PRO A 203 -4.01 -0.54 25.50
CA PRO A 203 -3.73 0.87 25.74
C PRO A 203 -3.01 1.50 24.55
N GLN A 204 -3.46 2.69 24.13
CA GLN A 204 -2.94 3.35 22.93
C GLN A 204 -1.42 3.56 22.96
N PHE A 205 -0.83 3.85 24.13
CA PHE A 205 0.62 4.03 24.25
C PHE A 205 1.43 2.78 23.87
N VAL A 206 0.84 1.59 24.01
CA VAL A 206 1.48 0.32 23.60
C VAL A 206 1.54 0.25 22.08
N ALA A 207 0.43 0.52 21.40
CA ALA A 207 0.38 0.58 19.93
C ALA A 207 1.29 1.68 19.37
N ASP A 208 1.26 2.85 19.97
CA ASP A 208 2.09 4.01 19.63
C ASP A 208 3.60 3.72 19.75
N SER A 209 3.99 2.85 20.70
CA SER A 209 5.40 2.52 20.94
C SER A 209 6.04 1.69 19.83
N SER A 210 5.24 0.89 19.11
CA SER A 210 5.71 0.03 18.01
C SER A 210 5.46 0.62 16.62
N MET A 211 4.64 1.68 16.52
CA MET A 211 4.16 2.19 15.23
C MET A 211 5.29 2.52 14.25
N ALA A 212 6.33 3.24 14.70
CA ALA A 212 7.45 3.63 13.85
C ALA A 212 8.22 2.42 13.28
N SER A 213 8.40 1.36 14.07
CA SER A 213 9.04 0.13 13.60
C SER A 213 8.14 -0.66 12.65
N THR A 214 6.84 -0.75 12.94
CA THR A 214 5.87 -1.47 12.12
C THR A 214 5.82 -0.89 10.71
N ILE A 215 5.56 0.43 10.60
CA ILE A 215 5.47 1.11 9.28
C ILE A 215 6.80 1.11 8.51
N SER A 216 7.92 0.90 9.19
CA SER A 216 9.23 0.77 8.55
C SER A 216 9.44 -0.65 8.02
N ASN A 217 9.03 -1.68 8.77
CA ASN A 217 9.12 -3.07 8.33
C ASN A 217 8.25 -3.35 7.09
N ASP A 218 7.12 -2.66 6.94
CA ASP A 218 6.27 -2.77 5.74
C ASP A 218 7.04 -2.47 4.46
N VAL A 219 7.94 -1.47 4.49
CA VAL A 219 8.81 -1.15 3.34
C VAL A 219 9.73 -2.32 3.01
N LYS A 220 10.36 -2.91 4.04
CA LYS A 220 11.24 -4.06 3.87
C LYS A 220 10.48 -5.26 3.30
N HIS A 221 9.30 -5.56 3.84
CA HIS A 221 8.49 -6.69 3.39
C HIS A 221 8.01 -6.49 1.96
N PHE A 222 7.53 -5.29 1.61
CA PHE A 222 7.10 -4.94 0.27
C PHE A 222 8.23 -5.15 -0.76
N VAL A 223 9.41 -4.57 -0.52
CA VAL A 223 10.54 -4.69 -1.46
C VAL A 223 11.00 -6.14 -1.60
N ALA A 224 11.03 -6.90 -0.51
CA ALA A 224 11.38 -8.32 -0.55
C ALA A 224 10.36 -9.14 -1.38
N TRP A 225 9.08 -8.92 -1.17
CA TRP A 225 8.01 -9.55 -1.93
C TRP A 225 8.07 -9.17 -3.42
N LEU A 226 8.26 -7.88 -3.73
CA LEU A 226 8.35 -7.38 -5.10
C LEU A 226 9.52 -8.01 -5.86
N LYS A 227 10.69 -8.17 -5.21
CA LYS A 227 11.84 -8.88 -5.77
C LYS A 227 11.51 -10.35 -6.09
N GLY A 228 10.75 -11.01 -5.23
CA GLY A 228 10.21 -12.35 -5.49
C GLY A 228 9.32 -12.39 -6.74
N VAL A 229 8.38 -11.45 -6.85
CA VAL A 229 7.47 -11.34 -8.02
C VAL A 229 8.24 -11.07 -9.32
N ARG A 230 9.27 -10.21 -9.29
CA ARG A 230 10.16 -9.97 -10.44
C ARG A 230 10.84 -11.25 -10.90
N GLY A 231 11.48 -11.98 -9.97
CA GLY A 231 12.18 -13.23 -10.27
C GLY A 231 11.26 -14.32 -10.84
N SER A 232 10.01 -14.41 -10.37
CA SER A 232 9.01 -15.34 -10.91
C SER A 232 8.52 -14.96 -12.32
N LYS A 233 8.46 -13.68 -12.67
CA LYS A 233 8.10 -13.24 -14.03
C LYS A 233 9.20 -13.52 -15.04
N GLU A 234 10.47 -13.34 -14.65
CA GLU A 234 11.61 -13.58 -15.52
C GLU A 234 11.77 -15.08 -15.86
N THR A 235 11.42 -15.97 -14.92
CA THR A 235 11.38 -17.42 -15.16
C THR A 235 10.18 -17.90 -15.98
N ALA A 236 9.16 -17.06 -16.16
CA ALA A 236 7.92 -17.41 -16.87
C ALA A 236 7.90 -16.97 -18.35
N VAL A 237 8.99 -16.39 -18.88
CA VAL A 237 9.12 -16.12 -20.32
C VAL A 237 9.51 -17.42 -21.04
N PRO A 238 8.65 -17.99 -21.90
CA PRO A 238 8.95 -19.27 -22.53
C PRO A 238 10.05 -19.12 -23.58
N ALA A 239 11.01 -20.06 -23.55
CA ALA A 239 11.97 -20.26 -24.62
C ALA A 239 11.25 -20.72 -25.90
N SER A 240 11.04 -19.79 -26.83
CA SER A 240 10.90 -20.05 -28.27
C SER A 240 11.36 -18.77 -28.96
N THR A 241 12.40 -18.74 -29.80
CA THR A 241 12.47 -19.47 -31.06
C THR A 241 13.94 -19.55 -31.52
N THR A 242 14.46 -20.74 -31.81
CA THR A 242 15.51 -20.90 -32.83
C THR A 242 14.97 -21.78 -33.93
N GLU A 243 14.37 -21.12 -34.92
CA GLU A 243 14.50 -21.56 -36.31
C GLU A 243 15.99 -21.55 -36.66
N ASN A 244 16.51 -22.70 -37.09
CA ASN A 244 17.24 -22.85 -38.35
C ASN A 244 17.97 -24.20 -38.39
N GLY A 245 17.99 -24.79 -39.58
CA GLY A 245 19.11 -25.63 -39.99
C GLY A 245 18.74 -27.07 -40.30
N VAL A 246 18.33 -27.29 -41.55
CA VAL A 246 18.57 -28.53 -42.29
C VAL A 246 20.02 -29.02 -42.03
N PRO A 247 20.24 -30.33 -41.74
CA PRO A 247 21.55 -30.84 -41.36
C PRO A 247 22.51 -30.91 -42.57
N PRO A 248 23.82 -30.69 -42.38
CA PRO A 248 24.82 -30.98 -43.41
C PRO A 248 25.35 -32.43 -43.29
N THR A 249 26.05 -32.84 -44.35
CA THR A 249 26.89 -34.05 -44.57
C THR A 249 26.16 -35.29 -45.11
N ALA A 250 26.65 -35.99 -46.14
CA ALA A 250 28.06 -36.23 -46.48
C ALA A 250 28.31 -36.36 -48.00
N GLU A 251 29.56 -36.08 -48.36
CA GLU A 251 30.22 -36.38 -49.62
C GLU A 251 30.10 -37.87 -50.00
N THR A 252 29.90 -38.17 -51.29
CA THR A 252 30.72 -39.20 -51.94
C THR A 252 30.93 -38.85 -53.41
N GLU A 253 32.20 -38.83 -53.74
CA GLU A 253 32.88 -38.61 -55.00
C GLU A 253 32.45 -39.60 -56.11
N VAL A 254 32.68 -39.20 -57.36
CA VAL A 254 33.35 -39.98 -58.45
C VAL A 254 32.68 -39.81 -59.83
N ALA A 255 33.49 -39.19 -60.71
CA ALA A 255 33.68 -39.40 -62.15
C ALA A 255 32.59 -39.08 -63.19
N GLY A 256 33.01 -38.24 -64.16
CA GLY A 256 33.07 -38.71 -65.54
C GLY A 256 32.35 -37.86 -66.59
N THR A 257 33.14 -37.02 -67.29
CA THR A 257 33.19 -36.77 -68.75
C THR A 257 31.94 -37.12 -69.57
N ALA A 258 31.43 -36.28 -70.47
CA ALA A 258 32.07 -35.31 -71.35
C ALA A 258 31.04 -34.26 -71.82
#